data_AF-A0A948T052-F1
#
_entry.id   AF-A0A948T052-F1
#
_cell.length_a   1.000
_cell.length_b   1.000
_cell.length_c   1.000
_cell.angle_alpha   90.00
_cell.angle_beta   90.00
_cell.angle_gamma   90.00
#
_symmetry.space_group_name_H-M   'P 1'
#
loop_
_entity.id
_entity.type
_entity.pdbx_description
1 polymer ?
#
loop_
_entity_poly.entity_id
_entity_poly.type
_entity_poly.pdbx_seq_one_letter_code
_entity_poly.pdbx_strand_id
1 'polypeptide(L)'
;CVLRGDINRIVIGKRSNIQDLSVLHVEKNSACIVGDDTVVGHQVLLHACRIGNRTLIGMGSIVLDGAVIGDGVLLGAGSLVTHGQKLKSGGLYFGRPAKLIRALTRAEMKGLKEWAARYVRYARDHRAGKFGRLEFPPVKI
;
A
#
# COMPACT_ATOMS: atom_id res chain seq x y z
N CYS A 1 0.67 6.67 -10.81
CA CYS A 1 1.80 6.43 -9.89
C CYS A 1 3.11 6.48 -10.67
N VAL A 2 4.26 6.57 -9.98
CA VAL A 2 5.59 6.49 -10.59
C VAL A 2 6.35 5.34 -9.94
N LEU A 3 6.80 4.38 -10.75
CA LEU A 3 7.67 3.28 -10.33
C LEU A 3 8.99 3.45 -11.07
N ARG A 4 10.04 3.89 -10.38
CA ARG A 4 11.37 4.11 -10.98
C ARG A 4 12.37 3.12 -10.38
N GLY A 5 12.69 2.09 -11.15
CA GLY A 5 13.61 1.00 -10.78
C GLY A 5 14.94 1.08 -11.54
N ASP A 6 15.55 2.26 -11.60
CA ASP A 6 16.79 2.54 -12.35
C ASP A 6 18.07 2.13 -11.61
N ILE A 7 18.02 1.96 -10.28
CA ILE A 7 19.17 1.53 -9.46
C ILE A 7 19.08 0.04 -9.09
N ASN A 8 17.87 -0.46 -8.85
CA ASN A 8 17.58 -1.82 -8.40
C ASN A 8 16.16 -2.22 -8.80
N ARG A 9 15.78 -3.48 -8.57
CA ARG A 9 14.46 -3.99 -8.98
C ARG A 9 13.32 -3.49 -8.09
N ILE A 10 12.17 -3.28 -8.72
CA ILE A 10 10.86 -3.16 -8.04
C ILE A 10 10.07 -4.44 -8.35
N VAL A 11 9.49 -5.07 -7.34
CA VAL A 11 8.68 -6.28 -7.49
C VAL A 11 7.29 -6.03 -6.91
N ILE A 12 6.26 -6.21 -7.73
CA ILE A 12 4.86 -6.10 -7.32
C ILE A 12 4.20 -7.48 -7.37
N GLY A 13 3.70 -7.95 -6.24
CA GLY A 13 3.01 -9.22 -6.11
C GLY A 13 1.66 -9.28 -6.83
N LYS A 14 1.12 -10.49 -6.91
CA LYS A 14 -0.15 -10.78 -7.59
C LYS A 14 -1.29 -10.08 -6.87
N ARG A 15 -2.22 -9.51 -7.65
CA ARG A 15 -3.47 -8.86 -7.16
C ARG A 15 -3.23 -7.69 -6.22
N SER A 16 -2.02 -7.15 -6.19
CA SER A 16 -1.69 -5.93 -5.46
C SER A 16 -2.01 -4.70 -6.30
N ASN A 17 -2.26 -3.57 -5.65
CA ASN A 17 -2.54 -2.31 -6.32
C ASN A 17 -1.68 -1.18 -5.75
N ILE A 18 -1.18 -0.34 -6.65
CA ILE A 18 -0.45 0.89 -6.33
C ILE A 18 -1.35 2.04 -6.77
N GLN A 19 -1.90 2.77 -5.81
CA GLN A 19 -2.87 3.81 -6.09
C GLN A 19 -2.22 5.12 -6.56
N ASP A 20 -3.06 6.07 -6.88
CA ASP A 20 -2.73 7.35 -7.52
C ASP A 20 -1.66 8.12 -6.75
N LEU A 21 -0.80 8.79 -7.50
CA LEU A 21 0.27 9.65 -6.98
C LEU A 21 1.29 8.98 -6.04
N SER A 22 1.24 7.66 -5.87
CA SER A 22 2.26 6.93 -5.13
C SER A 22 3.56 6.82 -5.92
N VAL A 23 4.68 6.85 -5.21
CA VAL A 23 6.04 6.79 -5.75
C VAL A 23 6.76 5.59 -5.14
N LEU A 24 7.31 4.73 -6.00
CA LEU A 24 8.17 3.62 -5.61
C LEU A 24 9.55 3.86 -6.20
N HIS A 25 10.56 3.85 -5.34
CA HIS A 25 11.96 4.00 -5.71
C HIS A 25 12.82 3.01 -4.91
N VAL A 26 14.09 2.91 -5.30
CA VAL A 26 15.02 1.88 -4.88
C VAL A 26 16.36 2.50 -4.51
N GLU A 27 17.20 1.71 -3.84
CA GLU A 27 18.59 2.06 -3.57
C GLU A 27 19.49 0.89 -3.98
N LYS A 28 20.81 1.10 -3.91
CA LYS A 28 21.83 0.16 -4.40
C LYS A 28 21.73 -1.23 -3.78
N ASN A 29 21.54 -1.33 -2.47
CA ASN A 29 21.64 -2.57 -1.70
C ASN A 29 20.28 -3.22 -1.38
N SER A 30 19.17 -2.52 -1.63
CA SER A 30 17.82 -2.97 -1.26
C SER A 30 16.81 -2.63 -2.36
N ALA A 31 16.09 -3.68 -2.77
CA ALA A 31 14.98 -3.59 -3.70
C ALA A 31 13.71 -3.04 -3.02
N CYS A 32 12.75 -2.57 -3.82
CA CYS A 32 11.39 -2.28 -3.34
C CYS A 32 10.49 -3.46 -3.68
N ILE A 33 9.98 -4.16 -2.65
CA ILE A 33 9.21 -5.40 -2.82
C ILE A 33 7.84 -5.22 -2.18
N VAL A 34 6.78 -5.45 -2.95
CA VAL A 34 5.39 -5.48 -2.50
C VAL A 34 4.85 -6.89 -2.66
N GLY A 35 4.37 -7.49 -1.57
CA GLY A 35 3.79 -8.84 -1.57
C GLY A 35 2.47 -8.97 -2.31
N ASP A 36 1.89 -10.16 -2.28
CA ASP A 36 0.61 -10.50 -2.91
C ASP A 36 -0.58 -9.95 -2.11
N ASP A 37 -1.66 -9.62 -2.81
CA ASP A 37 -2.90 -9.11 -2.22
C ASP A 37 -2.70 -7.85 -1.35
N THR A 38 -1.72 -7.02 -1.71
CA THR A 38 -1.33 -5.82 -0.93
C THR A 38 -1.87 -4.55 -1.56
N VAL A 39 -2.39 -3.66 -0.72
CA VAL A 39 -2.98 -2.38 -1.08
C VAL A 39 -2.02 -1.28 -0.70
N VAL A 40 -1.47 -0.58 -1.68
CA VAL A 40 -0.67 0.63 -1.46
C VAL A 40 -1.56 1.84 -1.75
N GLY A 41 -1.93 2.56 -0.69
CA GLY A 41 -2.82 3.72 -0.72
C GLY A 41 -2.31 4.86 -1.59
N HIS A 42 -3.17 5.86 -1.81
CA HIS A 42 -2.84 7.06 -2.58
C HIS A 42 -1.68 7.84 -1.94
N GLN A 43 -0.84 8.49 -2.76
CA GLN A 43 0.26 9.35 -2.30
C GLN A 43 1.21 8.66 -1.30
N VAL A 44 1.44 7.35 -1.46
CA VAL A 44 2.42 6.63 -0.65
C VAL A 44 3.81 6.71 -1.27
N LEU A 45 4.82 6.95 -0.43
CA LEU A 45 6.22 6.82 -0.81
C LEU A 45 6.78 5.50 -0.25
N LEU A 46 7.20 4.59 -1.14
CA LEU A 46 7.98 3.42 -0.77
C LEU A 46 9.40 3.56 -1.33
N HIS A 47 10.40 3.54 -0.45
CA HIS A 47 11.79 3.65 -0.82
C HIS A 47 12.57 2.43 -0.31
N ALA A 48 13.02 1.56 -1.22
CA ALA A 48 13.90 0.43 -0.91
C ALA A 48 13.49 -0.45 0.29
N CYS A 49 12.18 -0.73 0.40
CA CYS A 49 11.57 -1.44 1.52
C CYS A 49 10.89 -2.75 1.08
N ARG A 50 10.58 -3.63 2.05
CA ARG A 50 9.80 -4.85 1.82
C ARG A 50 8.45 -4.80 2.53
N ILE A 51 7.39 -4.97 1.76
CA ILE A 51 6.00 -5.06 2.24
C ILE A 51 5.51 -6.49 2.07
N GLY A 52 4.98 -7.07 3.15
CA GLY A 52 4.42 -8.42 3.17
C GLY A 52 3.11 -8.55 2.38
N ASN A 53 2.56 -9.76 2.42
CA ASN A 53 1.31 -10.11 1.75
C ASN A 53 0.09 -9.66 2.55
N ARG A 54 -1.03 -9.42 1.85
CA ARG A 54 -2.31 -9.04 2.48
C ARG A 54 -2.16 -7.83 3.39
N THR A 55 -1.32 -6.87 3.01
CA THR A 55 -1.02 -5.68 3.81
C THR A 55 -1.72 -4.47 3.20
N LEU A 56 -2.16 -3.53 4.04
CA LEU A 56 -2.71 -2.24 3.61
C LEU A 56 -1.80 -1.13 4.12
N ILE A 57 -1.23 -0.37 3.19
CA ILE A 57 -0.46 0.84 3.45
C ILE A 57 -1.39 2.03 3.28
N GLY A 58 -1.75 2.67 4.39
CA GLY A 58 -2.66 3.81 4.40
C GLY A 58 -2.14 4.97 3.55
N MET A 59 -3.05 5.71 2.94
CA MET A 59 -2.73 6.86 2.08
C MET A 59 -1.78 7.86 2.75
N GLY A 60 -0.91 8.51 1.98
CA GLY A 60 0.04 9.51 2.49
C GLY A 60 1.16 8.94 3.36
N SER A 61 1.28 7.61 3.49
CA SER A 61 2.33 7.00 4.29
C SER A 61 3.70 7.03 3.59
N ILE A 62 4.76 7.06 4.36
CA ILE A 62 6.15 7.00 3.90
C ILE A 62 6.82 5.78 4.54
N VAL A 63 7.44 4.93 3.72
CA VAL A 63 8.20 3.76 4.15
C VAL A 63 9.62 3.89 3.62
N LEU A 64 10.58 4.05 4.55
CA LEU A 64 11.98 4.32 4.24
C LEU A 64 12.80 3.04 4.05
N ASP A 65 14.05 3.25 3.64
CA ASP A 65 15.01 2.22 3.23
C ASP A 65 15.17 1.11 4.27
N GLY A 66 15.24 -0.12 3.80
CA GLY A 66 15.46 -1.30 4.63
C GLY A 66 14.30 -1.64 5.59
N ALA A 67 13.22 -0.86 5.61
CA ALA A 67 12.05 -1.19 6.41
C ALA A 67 11.40 -2.50 5.93
N VAL A 68 10.92 -3.30 6.88
CA VAL A 68 10.23 -4.57 6.62
C VAL A 68 8.88 -4.55 7.30
N ILE A 69 7.82 -4.56 6.51
CA ILE A 69 6.45 -4.68 6.99
C ILE A 69 5.99 -6.12 6.78
N GLY A 70 5.57 -6.78 7.87
CA GLY A 70 5.07 -8.15 7.83
C GLY A 70 3.77 -8.34 7.05
N ASP A 71 3.30 -9.58 7.03
CA ASP A 71 2.03 -9.96 6.39
C ASP A 71 0.84 -9.50 7.22
N GLY A 72 -0.27 -9.17 6.56
CA GLY A 72 -1.51 -8.83 7.28
C GLY A 72 -1.37 -7.58 8.15
N VAL A 73 -0.56 -6.60 7.74
CA VAL A 73 -0.41 -5.34 8.47
C VAL A 73 -1.43 -4.31 7.95
N LEU A 74 -2.01 -3.53 8.85
CA LEU A 74 -2.70 -2.30 8.50
C LEU A 74 -1.89 -1.12 9.02
N LEU A 75 -1.26 -0.36 8.10
CA LEU A 75 -0.59 0.88 8.42
C LEU A 75 -1.59 2.02 8.22
N GLY A 76 -1.91 2.78 9.26
CA GLY A 76 -2.85 3.90 9.17
C GLY A 76 -2.30 5.04 8.31
N ALA A 77 -3.20 5.88 7.80
CA ALA A 77 -2.86 6.97 6.89
C ALA A 77 -1.81 7.94 7.46
N GLY A 78 -0.98 8.53 6.61
CA GLY A 78 0.03 9.51 7.00
C GLY A 78 1.15 8.97 7.90
N SER A 79 1.31 7.65 8.02
CA SER A 79 2.34 7.07 8.89
C SER A 79 3.75 7.19 8.30
N LEU A 80 4.78 7.17 9.15
CA LEU A 80 6.18 7.11 8.75
C LEU A 80 6.82 5.86 9.34
N VAL A 81 7.22 4.95 8.48
CA VAL A 81 8.04 3.78 8.86
C VAL A 81 9.49 4.15 8.59
N THR A 82 10.28 4.26 9.65
CA THR A 82 11.66 4.78 9.58
C THR A 82 12.63 3.75 9.01
N HIS A 83 13.84 4.21 8.68
CA HIS A 83 14.91 3.36 8.15
C HIS A 83 15.12 2.09 8.99
N GLY A 84 15.16 0.93 8.34
CA GLY A 84 15.37 -0.37 8.97
C GLY A 84 14.26 -0.85 9.92
N GLN A 85 13.17 -0.09 10.07
CA GLN A 85 12.12 -0.43 11.02
C GLN A 85 11.37 -1.70 10.59
N LYS A 86 11.09 -2.58 11.57
CA LYS A 86 10.36 -3.83 11.35
C LYS A 86 8.98 -3.77 11.99
N LEU A 87 7.92 -3.89 11.19
CA LEU A 87 6.55 -4.04 11.67
C LEU A 87 6.17 -5.51 11.64
N LYS A 88 5.72 -6.05 12.78
CA LYS A 88 5.31 -7.46 12.90
C LYS A 88 3.99 -7.69 12.18
N SER A 89 3.81 -8.90 11.67
CA SER A 89 2.57 -9.33 11.01
C SER A 89 1.35 -9.17 11.91
N GLY A 90 0.18 -8.91 11.31
CA GLY A 90 -1.11 -8.90 12.01
C GLY A 90 -1.36 -7.72 12.95
N GLY A 91 -0.61 -6.62 12.81
CA GLY A 91 -0.76 -5.42 13.62
C GLY A 91 -1.43 -4.25 12.89
N LEU A 92 -2.15 -3.44 13.65
CA LEU A 92 -2.47 -2.05 13.32
C LEU A 92 -1.30 -1.17 13.77
N TYR A 93 -0.67 -0.48 12.84
CA TYR A 93 0.41 0.47 13.08
C TYR A 93 -0.02 1.88 12.69
N PHE A 94 0.39 2.90 13.46
CA PHE A 94 0.10 4.29 13.14
C PHE A 94 1.15 5.24 13.72
N GLY A 95 1.30 6.41 13.09
CA GLY A 95 2.10 7.53 13.61
C GLY A 95 3.40 7.76 12.87
N ARG A 96 4.17 8.73 13.36
CA ARG A 96 5.45 9.16 12.80
C ARG A 96 6.46 9.39 13.95
N PRO A 97 7.33 8.42 14.29
CA PRO A 97 7.45 7.09 13.69
C PRO A 97 6.25 6.19 14.00
N ALA A 98 5.96 5.26 13.10
CA ALA A 98 4.85 4.33 13.24
C ALA A 98 5.09 3.39 14.43
N LYS A 99 4.08 3.20 15.28
CA LYS A 99 4.13 2.29 16.43
C LYS A 99 2.96 1.31 16.37
N LEU A 100 3.16 0.14 16.99
CA LEU A 100 2.07 -0.83 17.14
C LEU A 100 1.00 -0.21 18.03
N ILE A 101 -0.23 -0.13 17.53
CA ILE A 101 -1.39 0.33 18.30
C ILE A 101 -2.06 -0.87 18.96
N ARG A 102 -2.32 -1.92 18.16
CA ARG A 102 -2.93 -3.17 18.63
C ARG A 102 -2.80 -4.27 17.56
N ALA A 103 -3.12 -5.50 17.94
CA ALA A 103 -3.39 -6.55 16.96
C ALA A 103 -4.62 -6.20 16.10
N LEU A 104 -4.63 -6.69 14.87
CA LEU A 104 -5.82 -6.65 14.03
C LEU A 104 -6.89 -7.60 14.57
N THR A 105 -8.13 -7.16 14.45
CA THR A 105 -9.30 -8.02 14.64
C THR A 105 -9.41 -9.03 13.50
N ARG A 106 -10.17 -10.11 13.72
CA ARG A 106 -10.46 -11.09 12.66
C ARG A 106 -11.15 -10.45 11.45
N ALA A 107 -12.03 -9.48 11.68
CA ALA A 107 -12.73 -8.76 10.63
C ALA A 107 -11.76 -7.92 9.78
N GLU A 108 -10.86 -7.17 10.41
CA GLU A 108 -9.83 -6.39 9.70
C GLU A 108 -8.90 -7.31 8.89
N MET A 109 -8.43 -8.41 9.48
CA MET A 109 -7.57 -9.38 8.79
C MET A 109 -8.25 -9.97 7.54
N LYS A 110 -9.54 -10.31 7.63
CA LYS A 110 -10.34 -10.76 6.48
C LYS A 110 -10.49 -9.65 5.43
N GLY A 111 -10.79 -8.43 5.90
CA GLY A 111 -11.00 -7.26 5.06
C GLY A 111 -9.80 -6.91 4.19
N LEU A 112 -8.56 -7.15 4.63
CA LEU A 112 -7.35 -6.88 3.83
C LEU A 112 -7.38 -7.56 2.46
N LYS A 113 -7.80 -8.83 2.40
CA LYS A 113 -7.92 -9.57 1.13
C LYS A 113 -9.10 -9.07 0.29
N GLU A 114 -10.19 -8.68 0.93
CA GLU A 114 -11.38 -8.13 0.27
C GLU A 114 -11.07 -6.78 -0.39
N TRP A 115 -10.27 -5.92 0.26
CA TRP A 115 -9.80 -4.65 -0.33
C TRP A 115 -8.97 -4.87 -1.58
N ALA A 116 -8.03 -5.82 -1.57
CA ALA A 116 -7.23 -6.15 -2.75
C ALA A 116 -8.11 -6.69 -3.90
N ALA A 117 -9.01 -7.64 -3.60
CA ALA A 117 -9.94 -8.20 -4.58
C ALA A 117 -10.84 -7.12 -5.20
N ARG A 118 -11.25 -6.12 -4.41
CA ARG A 118 -12.03 -4.98 -4.88
C ARG A 118 -11.29 -4.16 -5.93
N TYR A 119 -10.01 -3.85 -5.71
CA TYR A 119 -9.22 -3.11 -6.69
C TYR A 119 -8.89 -3.93 -7.93
N VAL A 120 -8.75 -5.25 -7.84
CA VAL A 120 -8.67 -6.13 -9.02
C VAL A 120 -9.93 -6.00 -9.88
N ARG A 121 -11.11 -5.95 -9.26
CA ARG A 121 -12.37 -5.72 -9.98
C ARG A 121 -12.41 -4.33 -10.61
N TYR A 122 -12.07 -3.28 -9.87
CA TYR A 122 -12.03 -1.91 -10.42
C TYR A 122 -11.07 -1.80 -11.61
N ALA A 123 -9.89 -2.40 -11.53
CA ALA A 123 -8.95 -2.42 -12.65
C ALA A 123 -9.53 -3.10 -13.90
N ARG A 124 -10.29 -4.19 -13.73
CA ARG A 124 -11.00 -4.84 -14.85
C ARG A 124 -12.09 -3.95 -15.42
N ASP A 125 -12.89 -3.34 -14.57
CA ASP A 125 -14.01 -2.48 -14.98
C ASP A 125 -13.51 -1.22 -15.70
N HIS A 126 -12.43 -0.58 -15.22
CA HIS A 126 -11.77 0.53 -15.90
C HIS A 126 -11.16 0.10 -17.25
N ARG A 127 -10.47 -1.05 -17.30
CA ARG A 127 -9.93 -1.59 -18.55
C ARG A 127 -11.01 -1.88 -19.58
N ALA A 128 -12.19 -2.31 -19.12
CA ALA A 128 -13.36 -2.57 -19.96
C ALA A 128 -14.16 -1.30 -20.30
N GLY A 129 -13.73 -0.11 -19.84
CA GLY A 129 -14.43 1.14 -20.11
C GLY A 129 -15.82 1.25 -19.45
N LYS A 130 -16.10 0.49 -18.39
CA LYS A 130 -17.43 0.47 -17.74
C LYS A 130 -17.79 1.77 -17.03
N PHE A 131 -16.81 2.59 -16.70
CA PHE A 131 -17.03 3.88 -16.07
C PHE A 131 -17.11 4.94 -17.17
N GLY A 132 -18.35 5.30 -17.54
CA GLY A 132 -18.63 6.45 -18.41
C GLY A 132 -18.47 7.78 -17.66
N ARG A 133 -18.85 8.89 -18.32
CA ARG A 133 -18.96 10.19 -17.66
C ARG A 133 -20.01 10.09 -16.56
N LEU A 134 -19.60 10.34 -15.32
CA LEU A 134 -20.53 10.54 -14.21
C LEU A 134 -21.16 11.92 -14.38
N GLU A 135 -22.47 11.95 -14.57
CA GLU A 135 -23.25 13.18 -14.44
C GLU A 135 -23.58 13.36 -12.96
N PHE A 136 -23.03 14.42 -12.37
CA PHE A 136 -23.39 14.81 -11.02
C PHE A 136 -24.51 15.84 -11.10
N PRO A 137 -25.58 15.68 -10.30
CA PRO A 137 -26.57 16.75 -10.17
C PRO A 137 -25.88 18.03 -9.65
N PRO A 138 -26.37 19.22 -10.01
CA PRO A 138 -25.81 20.46 -9.51
C PRO A 138 -25.81 20.46 -7.97
N VAL A 139 -24.62 20.66 -7.39
CA VAL A 139 -24.46 20.83 -5.95
C VAL A 139 -25.00 22.22 -5.60
N LYS A 140 -26.08 22.28 -4.80
CA LYS A 140 -26.50 23.53 -4.18
C LYS A 140 -25.48 23.85 -3.06
N ILE A 141 -24.65 24.86 -3.29
CA ILE A 141 -23.77 25.47 -2.27
C ILE A 141 -24.59 26.51 -1.51
#